data_AF-A0A261CXP7-F1
#
_entry.id   AF-A0A261CXP7-F1
#
_cell.length_a   1.000
_cell.length_b   1.000
_cell.length_c   1.000
_cell.angle_alpha   90.00
_cell.angle_beta   90.00
_cell.angle_gamma   90.00
#
_symmetry.space_group_name_H-M   'P 1'
#
loop_
_entity.id
_entity.type
_entity.pdbx_description
1 polymer ?
#
loop_
_entity_poly.entity_id
_entity_poly.type
_entity_poly.pdbx_seq_one_letter_code
_entity_poly.pdbx_strand_id
1 'polypeptide(L)'
;MASNSGPVSVTSRIEYRRPLHDRLAAVASALAVAALIELVALTIIDTDPVVTGLVVIATLGLSLLTAALGRVLDLPAISITVDDEMVHFGNEVAIHSFPLSDLLSVKQSTELSSDTSVARSSRADQYRVRGCRYLQLRFASDPDQEWQVATIESDPAAAEVVSRLRAQQPKKRKVFAGKAMGDLAKPAQAEPDYQPTQPQPDRLAPRIANAGSVEAAERLWQAAIRQHEAVLIDYAQYELEPELLLRFPAVTDVSVDTVARFHTALSRAQELRTERFPVNLDRADEYQQAVMAVRKAWADCEKYGRAVGTGLLDVTDQRELTTALSLLENARHSEGAQQADYLDRIHHIVTDLADRGSLHPQQQAIDEIEAGRRRALEAE
;
A
#
# COMPACT_ATOMS: atom_id res chain seq x y z
N MET A 1 22.60 -42.35 -7.11
CA MET A 1 22.22 -41.53 -5.94
C MET A 1 21.68 -40.22 -6.49
N ALA A 2 20.37 -40.15 -6.70
CA ALA A 2 19.69 -38.95 -7.15
C ALA A 2 19.46 -38.07 -5.91
N SER A 3 20.06 -36.87 -5.89
CA SER A 3 19.80 -35.86 -4.87
C SER A 3 18.36 -35.37 -5.04
N ASN A 4 17.50 -35.73 -4.09
CA ASN A 4 16.17 -35.17 -3.93
C ASN A 4 16.33 -33.74 -3.40
N SER A 5 16.49 -32.78 -4.30
CA SER A 5 16.44 -31.35 -3.99
C SER A 5 14.99 -31.01 -3.68
N GLY A 6 14.65 -30.75 -2.41
CA GLY A 6 13.34 -30.21 -2.06
C GLY A 6 13.10 -28.83 -2.73
N PRO A 7 11.86 -28.32 -2.72
CA PRO A 7 11.50 -27.02 -3.30
C PRO A 7 12.42 -25.92 -2.77
N VAL A 8 13.35 -25.43 -3.59
CA VAL A 8 14.19 -24.29 -3.20
C VAL A 8 13.41 -23.04 -3.54
N SER A 9 12.78 -22.41 -2.55
CA SER A 9 12.17 -21.09 -2.70
C SER A 9 13.23 -20.06 -3.03
N VAL A 10 13.00 -19.24 -4.05
CA VAL A 10 13.93 -18.18 -4.46
C VAL A 10 13.30 -16.84 -4.13
N THR A 11 14.02 -16.04 -3.34
CA THR A 11 13.59 -14.71 -2.91
C THR A 11 14.53 -13.65 -3.47
N SER A 12 13.95 -12.64 -4.12
CA SER A 12 14.62 -11.40 -4.49
C SER A 12 14.10 -10.28 -3.58
N ARG A 13 15.00 -9.55 -2.93
CA ARG A 13 14.70 -8.44 -2.01
C ARG A 13 15.32 -7.15 -2.55
N ILE A 14 14.52 -6.10 -2.64
CA ILE A 14 14.95 -4.78 -3.13
C ILE A 14 14.67 -3.75 -2.06
N GLU A 15 15.74 -3.20 -1.49
CA GLU A 15 15.67 -2.11 -0.53
C GLU A 15 15.54 -0.77 -1.25
N TYR A 16 14.76 0.15 -0.69
CA TYR A 16 14.62 1.50 -1.22
C TYR A 16 14.72 2.55 -0.12
N ARG A 17 15.22 3.74 -0.47
CA ARG A 17 15.29 4.87 0.45
C ARG A 17 13.97 5.63 0.48
N ARG A 18 13.45 5.90 1.67
CA ARG A 18 12.34 6.85 1.87
C ARG A 18 12.84 8.29 1.81
N PRO A 19 11.97 9.26 1.49
CA PRO A 19 12.29 10.71 1.53
C PRO A 19 12.85 11.17 2.88
N LEU A 20 12.49 10.48 3.96
CA LEU A 20 12.99 10.76 5.30
C LEU A 20 14.50 10.53 5.44
N HIS A 21 15.07 9.51 4.80
CA HIS A 21 16.53 9.29 4.83
C HIS A 21 17.27 10.41 4.10
N ASP A 22 16.71 10.88 2.98
CA ASP A 22 17.28 11.99 2.21
C ASP A 22 17.18 13.30 2.99
N ARG A 23 16.05 13.55 3.68
CA ARG A 23 15.89 14.69 4.59
C ARG A 23 16.86 14.64 5.77
N LEU A 24 17.02 13.49 6.42
CA LEU A 24 17.98 13.34 7.53
C LEU A 24 19.42 13.55 7.06
N ALA A 25 19.78 13.04 5.88
CA ALA A 25 21.09 13.29 5.28
C ALA A 25 21.31 14.79 4.96
N ALA A 26 20.29 15.46 4.41
CA ALA A 26 20.32 16.89 4.15
C ALA A 26 20.46 17.72 5.43
N VAL A 27 19.68 17.41 6.48
CA VAL A 27 19.75 18.08 7.79
C VAL A 27 21.11 17.87 8.45
N ALA A 28 21.64 16.64 8.44
CA ALA A 28 22.96 16.35 8.96
C ALA A 28 24.04 17.17 8.24
N SER A 29 23.93 17.28 6.90
CA SER A 29 24.86 18.08 6.08
C SER A 29 24.74 19.58 6.39
N ALA A 30 23.52 20.09 6.55
CA ALA A 30 23.28 21.49 6.91
C ALA A 30 23.85 21.83 8.29
N LEU A 31 23.67 20.96 9.28
CA LEU A 31 24.25 21.13 10.63
C LEU A 31 25.77 21.11 10.61
N ALA A 32 26.40 20.27 9.78
CA ALA A 32 27.85 20.27 9.63
C ALA A 32 28.37 21.60 9.04
N VAL A 33 27.66 22.15 8.05
CA VAL A 33 27.98 23.47 7.48
C VAL A 33 27.75 24.58 8.50
N ALA A 34 26.66 24.51 9.27
CA ALA A 34 26.37 25.48 10.33
C ALA A 34 27.48 25.51 11.39
N ALA A 35 27.98 24.34 11.81
CA ALA A 35 29.09 24.27 12.77
C ALA A 35 30.38 24.94 12.26
N LEU A 36 30.67 24.83 10.95
CA LEU A 36 31.79 25.53 10.32
C LEU A 36 31.60 27.05 10.32
N ILE A 37 30.37 27.51 10.04
CA ILE A 37 30.03 28.94 10.05
C ILE A 37 30.08 29.50 11.47
N GLU A 38 29.55 28.79 12.45
CA GLU A 38 29.60 29.15 13.88
C GLU A 38 31.04 29.31 14.36
N LEU A 39 31.93 28.38 14.01
CA LEU A 39 33.34 28.47 14.34
C LEU A 39 33.96 29.77 13.83
N VAL A 40 33.71 30.13 12.57
CA VAL A 40 34.23 31.36 11.96
C VAL A 40 33.62 32.60 12.61
N ALA A 41 32.30 32.64 12.79
CA ALA A 41 31.60 33.79 13.35
C ALA A 41 31.99 34.07 14.81
N LEU A 42 32.05 33.03 15.66
CA LEU A 42 32.43 33.17 17.06
C LEU A 42 33.89 33.57 17.24
N THR A 43 34.76 33.14 16.32
CA THR A 43 36.16 33.58 16.26
C THR A 43 36.26 35.06 15.87
N ILE A 44 35.44 35.55 14.93
CA ILE A 44 35.42 36.97 14.53
C ILE A 44 34.95 37.87 15.67
N ILE A 45 34.01 37.40 16.49
CA ILE A 45 33.43 38.17 17.61
C ILE A 45 34.31 38.10 18.88
N ASP A 46 35.46 37.42 18.82
CA ASP A 46 36.41 37.23 19.94
C ASP A 46 35.73 36.59 21.18
N THR A 47 34.87 35.61 20.92
CA THR A 47 34.19 34.85 21.98
C THR A 47 35.18 33.93 22.69
N ASP A 48 34.97 33.70 23.99
CA ASP A 48 35.80 32.77 24.78
C ASP A 48 36.04 31.43 24.01
N PRO A 49 37.29 30.99 23.85
CA PRO A 49 37.62 29.77 23.11
C PRO A 49 36.95 28.50 23.63
N VAL A 50 36.68 28.42 24.94
CA VAL A 50 36.00 27.29 25.58
C VAL A 50 34.53 27.26 25.16
N VAL A 51 33.87 28.43 25.14
CA VAL A 51 32.46 28.55 24.70
C VAL A 51 32.36 28.23 23.21
N THR A 52 33.27 28.77 22.41
CA THR A 52 33.33 28.51 20.95
C THR A 52 33.51 27.02 20.67
N GLY A 53 34.46 26.36 21.35
CA GLY A 53 34.69 24.93 21.22
C GLY A 53 33.46 24.10 21.61
N LEU A 54 32.79 24.45 22.70
CA LEU A 54 31.62 23.71 23.19
C LEU A 54 30.44 23.78 22.21
N VAL A 55 30.15 24.97 21.66
CA VAL A 55 29.08 25.16 20.68
C VAL A 55 29.36 24.34 19.41
N VAL A 56 30.57 24.46 18.85
CA VAL A 56 30.94 23.75 17.61
C VAL A 56 30.90 22.23 17.80
N ILE A 57 31.40 21.72 18.93
CA ILE A 57 31.34 20.29 19.27
C ILE A 57 29.89 19.82 19.40
N ALA A 58 29.01 20.60 20.05
CA ALA A 58 27.61 20.24 20.19
C ALA A 58 26.89 20.17 18.82
N THR A 59 27.10 21.17 17.96
CA THR A 59 26.49 21.21 16.61
C THR A 59 27.00 20.07 15.72
N LEU A 60 28.31 19.78 15.73
CA LEU A 60 28.88 18.63 15.03
C LEU A 60 28.40 17.30 15.60
N GLY A 61 28.30 17.18 16.92
CA GLY A 61 27.76 16.00 17.59
C GLY A 61 26.32 15.72 17.15
N LEU A 62 25.49 16.76 17.06
CA LEU A 62 24.11 16.66 16.58
C LEU A 62 24.04 16.25 15.10
N SER A 63 24.92 16.78 14.24
CA SER A 63 25.03 16.36 12.84
C SER A 63 25.35 14.87 12.72
N LEU A 64 26.35 14.38 13.46
CA LEU A 64 26.76 12.98 13.45
C LEU A 64 25.67 12.06 14.01
N LEU A 65 25.00 12.48 15.09
CA LEU A 65 23.86 11.76 15.66
C LEU A 65 22.72 11.63 14.64
N THR A 66 22.39 12.72 13.94
CA THR A 66 21.34 12.75 12.91
C THR A 66 21.70 11.83 11.74
N ALA A 67 22.96 11.84 11.29
CA ALA A 67 23.44 10.94 10.24
C ALA A 67 23.43 9.46 10.68
N ALA A 68 23.77 9.18 11.93
CA ALA A 68 23.71 7.83 12.49
C ALA A 68 22.26 7.34 12.58
N LEU A 69 21.33 8.18 13.03
CA LEU A 69 19.90 7.87 13.07
C LEU A 69 19.37 7.50 11.68
N GLY A 70 19.76 8.26 10.65
CA GLY A 70 19.38 7.97 9.26
C GLY A 70 19.91 6.66 8.70
N ARG A 71 20.98 6.09 9.28
CA ARG A 71 21.55 4.78 8.94
C ARG A 71 20.98 3.61 9.74
N VAL A 72 20.51 3.87 10.95
CA VAL A 72 19.96 2.83 11.85
C VAL A 72 18.49 2.55 11.57
N LEU A 73 17.77 3.50 10.97
CA LEU A 73 16.40 3.25 10.50
C LEU A 73 16.42 2.18 9.39
N ASP A 74 15.67 1.10 9.59
CA ASP A 74 15.56 -0.01 8.64
C ASP A 74 15.14 0.49 7.25
N LEU A 75 15.84 -0.01 6.22
CA LEU A 75 15.44 0.26 4.84
C LEU A 75 14.23 -0.60 4.49
N PRO A 76 13.09 0.00 4.13
CA PRO A 76 11.96 -0.78 3.66
C PRO A 76 12.37 -1.53 2.39
N ALA A 77 11.88 -2.76 2.28
CA ALA A 77 12.16 -3.59 1.13
C ALA A 77 10.88 -4.10 0.46
N ILE A 78 10.97 -4.23 -0.86
CA ILE A 78 10.02 -4.97 -1.69
C ILE A 78 10.62 -6.34 -1.92
N SER A 79 9.88 -7.39 -1.61
CA SER A 79 10.31 -8.76 -1.82
C SER A 79 9.40 -9.44 -2.82
N ILE A 80 10.00 -10.30 -3.66
CA ILE A 80 9.29 -11.27 -4.47
C ILE A 80 9.92 -12.63 -4.22
N THR A 81 9.10 -13.58 -3.80
CA THR A 81 9.49 -14.96 -3.52
C THR A 81 8.67 -15.88 -4.41
N VAL A 82 9.32 -16.81 -5.08
CA VAL A 82 8.67 -17.84 -5.88
C VAL A 82 9.05 -19.19 -5.28
N ASP A 83 8.05 -19.94 -4.86
CA ASP A 83 8.19 -21.35 -4.50
C ASP A 83 7.68 -22.23 -5.65
N ASP A 84 7.38 -23.51 -5.40
CA ASP A 84 6.94 -24.45 -6.45
C ASP A 84 5.45 -24.27 -6.83
N GLU A 85 4.62 -23.71 -5.95
CA GLU A 85 3.17 -23.63 -6.09
C GLU A 85 2.61 -22.19 -6.04
N MET A 86 3.34 -21.25 -5.47
CA MET A 86 2.92 -19.90 -5.09
C MET A 86 3.98 -18.85 -5.45
N VAL A 87 3.47 -17.66 -5.75
CA VAL A 87 4.22 -16.42 -5.87
C VAL A 87 3.81 -15.53 -4.72
N HIS A 88 4.78 -15.11 -3.91
CA HIS A 88 4.61 -14.12 -2.87
C HIS A 88 5.30 -12.82 -3.27
N PHE A 89 4.63 -11.68 -3.16
CA PHE A 89 5.28 -10.40 -3.35
C PHE A 89 4.63 -9.31 -2.51
N GLY A 90 5.40 -8.27 -2.20
CA GLY A 90 4.92 -7.13 -1.44
C GLY A 90 6.03 -6.47 -0.65
N ASN A 91 5.64 -5.67 0.34
CA ASN A 91 6.57 -5.03 1.26
C ASN A 91 6.54 -5.73 2.63
N GLU A 92 7.21 -5.15 3.63
CA GLU A 92 7.26 -5.71 5.00
C GLU A 92 5.91 -5.67 5.74
N VAL A 93 4.91 -4.98 5.18
CA VAL A 93 3.60 -4.71 5.81
C VAL A 93 2.48 -5.50 5.12
N ALA A 94 2.49 -5.54 3.79
CA ALA A 94 1.51 -6.19 2.93
C ALA A 94 2.21 -7.20 2.02
N ILE A 95 1.93 -8.49 2.24
CA ILE A 95 2.42 -9.59 1.42
C ILE A 95 1.23 -10.23 0.71
N HIS A 96 1.24 -10.18 -0.62
CA HIS A 96 0.27 -10.83 -1.49
C HIS A 96 0.78 -12.20 -1.90
N SER A 97 -0.11 -13.19 -1.95
CA SER A 97 0.21 -14.59 -2.25
C SER A 97 -0.76 -15.12 -3.29
N PHE A 98 -0.26 -15.54 -4.44
CA PHE A 98 -1.06 -16.09 -5.54
C PHE A 98 -0.50 -17.42 -5.99
N PRO A 99 -1.34 -18.41 -6.34
CA PRO A 99 -0.86 -19.66 -6.90
C PRO A 99 -0.26 -19.45 -8.29
N LEU A 100 0.86 -20.13 -8.57
CA LEU A 100 1.55 -20.13 -9.86
C LEU A 100 0.64 -20.59 -11.00
N SER A 101 -0.32 -21.47 -10.72
CA SER A 101 -1.33 -21.94 -11.67
C SER A 101 -2.23 -20.82 -12.19
N ASP A 102 -2.42 -19.76 -11.40
CA ASP A 102 -3.27 -18.63 -11.75
C ASP A 102 -2.53 -17.56 -12.55
N LEU A 103 -1.23 -17.73 -12.80
CA LEU A 103 -0.42 -16.74 -13.50
C LEU A 103 -0.80 -16.64 -14.99
N LEU A 104 -1.44 -15.53 -15.37
CA LEU A 104 -1.91 -15.28 -16.73
C LEU A 104 -0.84 -14.67 -17.62
N SER A 105 -0.07 -13.72 -17.09
CA SER A 105 0.98 -13.05 -17.85
C SER A 105 2.11 -12.55 -16.98
N VAL A 106 3.34 -12.68 -17.47
CA VAL A 106 4.53 -12.02 -16.91
C VAL A 106 5.22 -11.26 -18.01
N LYS A 107 5.29 -9.94 -17.87
CA LYS A 107 6.08 -9.06 -18.73
C LYS A 107 7.10 -8.33 -17.89
N GLN A 108 8.29 -8.14 -18.45
CA GLN A 108 9.33 -7.33 -17.81
C GLN A 108 9.36 -5.99 -18.52
N SER A 109 9.39 -4.90 -17.76
CA SER A 109 9.51 -3.55 -18.33
C SER A 109 10.86 -3.41 -19.03
N THR A 110 10.86 -2.72 -20.18
CA THR A 110 12.10 -2.30 -20.85
C THR A 110 12.66 -1.02 -20.23
N GLU A 111 11.77 -0.20 -19.66
CA GLU A 111 12.09 1.07 -19.04
C GLU A 111 12.34 0.93 -17.53
N LEU A 112 13.23 1.78 -17.02
CA LEU A 112 13.50 1.94 -15.59
C LEU A 112 12.40 2.80 -14.99
N SER A 113 11.95 2.48 -13.77
CA SER A 113 10.97 3.29 -13.06
C SER A 113 11.55 4.68 -12.76
N SER A 114 10.82 5.74 -13.11
CA SER A 114 11.18 7.12 -12.79
C SER A 114 10.98 7.44 -11.30
N ASP A 115 10.16 6.66 -10.61
CA ASP A 115 9.78 6.89 -9.22
C ASP A 115 9.72 5.60 -8.37
N THR A 116 9.76 5.76 -7.05
CA THR A 116 9.51 4.71 -6.07
C THR A 116 8.07 4.83 -5.59
N SER A 117 7.20 3.91 -6.01
CA SER A 117 5.78 3.90 -5.67
C SER A 117 5.42 2.56 -5.04
N VAL A 118 4.76 2.64 -3.89
CA VAL A 118 4.10 1.50 -3.21
C VAL A 118 2.58 1.73 -3.21
N ALA A 119 2.08 2.51 -4.17
CA ALA A 119 0.69 2.91 -4.25
C ALA A 119 -0.16 1.78 -4.83
N ARG A 120 -1.28 1.48 -4.17
CA ARG A 120 -2.37 0.77 -4.83
C ARG A 120 -3.07 1.76 -5.75
N SER A 121 -3.42 1.32 -6.94
CA SER A 121 -4.24 2.16 -7.82
C SER A 121 -5.36 1.32 -8.40
N SER A 122 -6.35 2.00 -8.97
CA SER A 122 -7.51 1.36 -9.55
C SER A 122 -7.21 0.53 -10.82
N ARG A 123 -6.00 0.65 -11.40
CA ARG A 123 -5.56 -0.10 -12.60
C ARG A 123 -4.34 -0.99 -12.38
N ALA A 124 -3.45 -0.60 -11.48
CA ALA A 124 -2.27 -1.38 -11.17
C ALA A 124 -1.78 -1.13 -9.74
N ASP A 125 -1.55 -2.19 -8.98
CA ASP A 125 -0.88 -2.07 -7.68
C ASP A 125 0.63 -2.00 -7.94
N GLN A 126 1.21 -0.87 -7.57
CA GLN A 126 2.58 -0.52 -7.92
C GLN A 126 3.49 -0.78 -6.74
N TYR A 127 4.46 -1.67 -6.94
CA TYR A 127 5.60 -1.94 -6.09
C TYR A 127 6.88 -1.58 -6.86
N ARG A 128 6.97 -0.33 -7.31
CA ARG A 128 8.07 0.18 -8.14
C ARG A 128 9.15 0.83 -7.28
N VAL A 129 10.40 0.69 -7.69
CA VAL A 129 11.55 1.37 -7.08
C VAL A 129 12.25 2.20 -8.15
N ARG A 130 12.52 3.47 -7.85
CA ARG A 130 13.19 4.40 -8.76
C ARG A 130 14.52 3.82 -9.23
N GLY A 131 14.74 3.85 -10.54
CA GLY A 131 15.97 3.32 -11.16
C GLY A 131 16.02 1.80 -11.28
N CYS A 132 14.95 1.07 -10.95
CA CYS A 132 14.82 -0.37 -11.19
C CYS A 132 13.81 -0.67 -12.30
N ARG A 133 13.99 -1.80 -13.00
CA ARG A 133 12.94 -2.36 -13.86
C ARG A 133 11.88 -3.05 -13.00
N TYR A 134 10.71 -3.31 -13.57
CA TYR A 134 9.62 -3.98 -12.86
C TYR A 134 8.99 -5.09 -13.70
N LEU A 135 8.38 -6.06 -13.03
CA LEU A 135 7.58 -7.13 -13.59
C LEU A 135 6.11 -6.75 -13.53
N GLN A 136 5.42 -6.86 -14.65
CA GLN A 136 3.97 -6.83 -14.75
C GLN A 136 3.45 -8.27 -14.62
N LEU A 137 2.74 -8.54 -13.54
CA LEU A 137 2.10 -9.84 -13.25
C LEU A 137 0.58 -9.66 -13.31
N ARG A 138 -0.11 -10.62 -13.93
CA ARG A 138 -1.58 -10.72 -13.89
C ARG A 138 -1.97 -12.13 -13.47
N PHE A 139 -2.98 -12.24 -12.62
CA PHE A 139 -3.45 -13.51 -12.08
C PHE A 139 -4.91 -13.76 -12.47
N ALA A 140 -5.32 -15.02 -12.58
CA ALA A 140 -6.67 -15.42 -12.94
C ALA A 140 -7.68 -15.15 -11.83
N SER A 141 -7.22 -15.18 -10.58
CA SER A 141 -8.00 -14.87 -9.39
C SER A 141 -8.37 -13.38 -9.31
N ASP A 142 -7.60 -12.50 -9.97
CA ASP A 142 -7.90 -11.08 -10.14
C ASP A 142 -7.45 -10.60 -11.54
N PRO A 143 -8.27 -10.85 -12.58
CA PRO A 143 -7.88 -10.62 -13.97
C PRO A 143 -7.80 -9.15 -14.33
N ASP A 144 -8.49 -8.27 -13.59
CA ASP A 144 -8.57 -6.83 -13.87
C ASP A 144 -7.44 -6.04 -13.21
N GLN A 145 -6.73 -6.64 -12.24
CA GLN A 145 -5.59 -6.03 -11.57
C GLN A 145 -4.26 -6.42 -12.23
N GLU A 146 -3.43 -5.41 -12.53
CA GLU A 146 -2.03 -5.61 -12.93
C GLU A 146 -1.10 -5.29 -11.76
N TRP A 147 -0.23 -6.23 -11.39
CA TRP A 147 0.75 -6.05 -10.33
C TRP A 147 2.09 -5.65 -10.93
N GLN A 148 2.71 -4.60 -10.41
CA GLN A 148 3.98 -4.09 -10.94
C GLN A 148 5.08 -4.16 -9.87
N VAL A 149 5.90 -5.20 -9.91
CA VAL A 149 6.88 -5.51 -8.85
C VAL A 149 8.30 -5.23 -9.31
N ALA A 150 9.03 -4.41 -8.58
CA ALA A 150 10.42 -4.09 -8.89
C ALA A 150 11.30 -5.35 -8.93
N THR A 151 12.23 -5.37 -9.89
CA THR A 151 13.24 -6.43 -10.04
C THR A 151 14.58 -5.82 -10.45
N ILE A 152 15.66 -6.24 -9.82
CA ILE A 152 17.02 -5.84 -10.17
C ILE A 152 17.56 -6.84 -11.20
N GLU A 153 17.81 -6.41 -12.43
CA GLU A 153 18.31 -7.30 -13.50
C GLU A 153 19.71 -7.86 -13.20
N SER A 154 20.52 -7.14 -12.44
CA SER A 154 21.86 -7.57 -12.03
C SER A 154 21.87 -8.54 -10.85
N ASP A 155 20.72 -8.85 -10.24
CA ASP A 155 20.62 -9.81 -9.14
C ASP A 155 20.37 -11.23 -9.69
N PRO A 156 21.27 -12.21 -9.45
CA PRO A 156 21.07 -13.59 -9.87
C PRO A 156 19.79 -14.23 -9.29
N ALA A 157 19.35 -13.80 -8.09
CA ALA A 157 18.10 -14.30 -7.50
C ALA A 157 16.86 -13.78 -8.27
N ALA A 158 16.88 -12.51 -8.68
CA ALA A 158 15.82 -11.93 -9.51
C ALA A 158 15.76 -12.59 -10.90
N ALA A 159 16.92 -12.89 -11.51
CA ALA A 159 16.98 -13.60 -12.77
C ALA A 159 16.35 -15.01 -12.69
N GLU A 160 16.61 -15.72 -11.60
CA GLU A 160 16.03 -17.04 -11.34
C GLU A 160 14.51 -16.97 -11.09
N VAL A 161 14.05 -15.97 -10.32
CA VAL A 161 12.60 -15.69 -10.14
C VAL A 161 11.92 -15.45 -11.48
N VAL A 162 12.48 -14.59 -12.34
CA VAL A 162 11.93 -14.31 -13.67
C VAL A 162 11.93 -15.56 -14.55
N SER A 163 12.98 -16.38 -14.47
CA SER A 163 13.08 -17.64 -15.21
C SER A 163 11.96 -18.61 -14.83
N ARG A 164 11.73 -18.83 -13.53
CA ARG A 164 10.66 -19.70 -13.02
C ARG A 164 9.27 -19.22 -13.38
N LEU A 165 9.03 -17.92 -13.23
CA LEU A 165 7.77 -17.28 -13.62
C LEU A 165 7.50 -17.42 -15.13
N ARG A 166 8.53 -17.34 -15.98
CA ARG A 166 8.40 -17.56 -17.43
C ARG A 166 8.20 -19.03 -17.79
N ALA A 167 8.86 -19.96 -17.09
CA ALA A 167 8.74 -21.40 -17.32
C ALA A 167 7.31 -21.92 -17.05
N GLN A 168 6.62 -21.33 -16.07
CA GLN A 168 5.25 -21.67 -15.70
C GLN A 168 4.18 -20.94 -16.53
N GLN A 169 4.56 -20.08 -17.50
CA GLN A 169 3.57 -19.45 -18.37
C GLN A 169 2.83 -20.51 -19.21
N PRO A 170 1.49 -20.53 -19.19
CA PRO A 170 0.75 -21.39 -20.10
C PRO A 170 1.09 -21.02 -21.54
N LYS A 171 1.57 -21.99 -22.33
CA LYS A 171 1.88 -21.82 -23.77
C LYS A 171 0.71 -21.13 -24.46
N LYS A 172 0.90 -19.86 -24.84
CA LYS A 172 -0.01 -18.97 -25.60
C LYS A 172 -1.24 -19.70 -26.14
N ARG A 173 -2.28 -19.83 -25.31
CA ARG A 173 -3.61 -20.08 -25.84
C ARG A 173 -3.97 -18.78 -26.57
N LYS A 174 -4.05 -18.83 -27.90
CA LYS A 174 -4.46 -17.67 -28.73
C LYS A 174 -5.86 -17.24 -28.28
N VAL A 175 -5.92 -16.35 -27.30
CA VAL A 175 -7.12 -15.56 -27.05
C VAL A 175 -7.16 -14.58 -28.21
N PHE A 176 -8.11 -14.79 -29.12
CA PHE A 176 -8.41 -13.84 -30.18
C PHE A 176 -8.61 -12.48 -29.52
N ALA A 177 -7.74 -11.52 -29.87
CA ALA A 177 -7.92 -10.12 -29.54
C ALA A 177 -9.15 -9.63 -30.31
N GLY A 178 -10.32 -9.81 -29.70
CA GLY A 178 -11.51 -9.04 -30.03
C GLY A 178 -11.21 -7.59 -29.71
N LYS A 179 -11.30 -6.74 -30.73
CA LYS A 179 -11.14 -5.30 -30.69
C LYS A 179 -12.19 -4.72 -29.74
N ALA A 180 -11.85 -4.53 -28.47
CA ALA A 180 -12.71 -3.87 -27.47
C ALA A 180 -12.18 -2.46 -27.22
N MET A 181 -12.39 -1.59 -28.20
CA MET A 181 -12.43 -0.16 -27.99
C MET A 181 -13.91 0.19 -27.93
N GLY A 182 -14.40 0.47 -26.72
CA GLY A 182 -15.82 0.77 -26.46
C GLY A 182 -16.60 -0.41 -25.89
N ASP A 183 -16.49 -0.63 -24.58
CA ASP A 183 -17.63 -1.07 -23.75
C ASP A 183 -17.22 -0.98 -22.27
N LEU A 184 -17.29 0.24 -21.74
CA LEU A 184 -17.37 0.54 -20.30
C LEU A 184 -18.81 0.37 -19.78
N ALA A 185 -19.60 -0.51 -20.40
CA ALA A 185 -21.03 -0.62 -20.12
C ALA A 185 -21.48 -2.09 -20.10
N LYS A 186 -20.97 -2.86 -19.15
CA LYS A 186 -21.78 -3.92 -18.56
C LYS A 186 -21.46 -3.99 -17.07
N PRO A 187 -22.34 -3.50 -16.18
CA PRO A 187 -22.17 -3.77 -14.76
C PRO A 187 -22.13 -5.29 -14.61
N ALA A 188 -21.08 -5.80 -13.96
CA ALA A 188 -21.16 -7.13 -13.37
C ALA A 188 -22.35 -7.04 -12.41
N GLN A 189 -23.51 -7.56 -12.84
CA GLN A 189 -24.62 -7.78 -11.93
C GLN A 189 -24.02 -8.57 -10.78
N ALA A 190 -24.14 -8.04 -9.55
CA ALA A 190 -23.73 -8.72 -8.34
C ALA A 190 -24.12 -10.19 -8.49
N GLU A 191 -23.12 -11.09 -8.58
CA GLU A 191 -23.43 -12.50 -8.74
C GLU A 191 -24.34 -12.86 -7.57
N PRO A 192 -25.57 -13.35 -7.82
CA PRO A 192 -26.54 -13.63 -6.76
C PRO A 192 -26.01 -14.61 -5.71
N ASP A 193 -24.94 -15.34 -6.06
CA ASP A 193 -24.32 -16.39 -5.29
C ASP A 193 -22.85 -16.10 -4.90
N TYR A 194 -22.43 -14.83 -4.73
CA TYR A 194 -21.15 -14.55 -4.06
C TYR A 194 -21.22 -15.06 -2.60
N GLN A 195 -20.77 -16.30 -2.41
CA GLN A 195 -20.56 -16.86 -1.09
C GLN A 195 -19.18 -16.40 -0.61
N PRO A 196 -19.08 -15.69 0.54
CA PRO A 196 -17.80 -15.42 1.17
C PRO A 196 -17.06 -16.74 1.31
N THR A 197 -15.77 -16.74 0.94
CA THR A 197 -14.94 -17.95 0.98
C THR A 197 -15.10 -18.63 2.34
N GLN A 198 -15.76 -19.80 2.34
CA GLN A 198 -15.87 -20.62 3.55
C GLN A 198 -14.45 -20.90 4.04
N PRO A 199 -14.19 -20.79 5.36
CA PRO A 199 -12.84 -20.94 5.89
C PRO A 199 -12.26 -22.28 5.44
N GLN A 200 -11.23 -22.22 4.58
CA GLN A 200 -10.32 -23.34 4.45
C GLN A 200 -9.80 -23.66 5.85
N PRO A 201 -9.76 -24.93 6.27
CA PRO A 201 -9.22 -25.29 7.57
C PRO A 201 -7.80 -24.74 7.67
N ASP A 202 -7.63 -23.79 8.58
CA ASP A 202 -6.39 -23.06 8.82
C ASP A 202 -5.20 -24.02 8.86
N ARG A 203 -4.19 -23.78 8.03
CA ARG A 203 -2.83 -24.15 8.43
C ARG A 203 -2.59 -23.35 9.71
N LEU A 204 -2.74 -24.02 10.85
CA LEU A 204 -2.65 -23.49 12.22
C LEU A 204 -1.71 -22.29 12.30
N ALA A 205 -2.28 -21.08 12.15
CA ALA A 205 -1.51 -19.88 12.37
C ALA A 205 -0.97 -19.94 13.81
N PRO A 206 0.31 -19.59 14.05
CA PRO A 206 0.90 -19.71 15.37
C PRO A 206 0.12 -18.85 16.37
N ARG A 207 -0.53 -19.50 17.34
CA ARG A 207 -1.37 -18.86 18.36
C ARG A 207 -0.56 -18.47 19.59
N ILE A 208 -0.88 -17.32 20.18
CA ILE A 208 -0.29 -16.87 21.44
C ILE A 208 -0.58 -17.86 22.56
N ALA A 209 -1.77 -18.48 22.60
CA ALA A 209 -2.10 -19.53 23.56
C ALA A 209 -1.14 -20.74 23.51
N ASN A 210 -0.50 -21.00 22.36
CA ASN A 210 0.44 -22.11 22.17
C ASN A 210 1.91 -21.66 22.25
N ALA A 211 2.18 -20.42 22.66
CA ALA A 211 3.54 -19.92 22.77
C ALA A 211 4.29 -20.64 23.91
N GLY A 212 5.43 -21.27 23.57
CA GLY A 212 6.27 -21.98 24.55
C GLY A 212 7.02 -21.05 25.52
N SER A 213 6.94 -19.73 25.35
CA SER A 213 7.53 -18.74 26.24
C SER A 213 6.81 -17.39 26.17
N VAL A 214 6.98 -16.57 27.22
CA VAL A 214 6.41 -15.19 27.26
C VAL A 214 7.01 -14.31 26.16
N GLU A 215 8.30 -14.43 25.88
CA GLU A 215 8.93 -13.70 24.77
C GLU A 215 8.35 -14.10 23.40
N ALA A 216 8.02 -15.39 23.21
CA ALA A 216 7.39 -15.84 21.98
C ALA A 216 5.95 -15.30 21.85
N ALA A 217 5.20 -15.29 22.96
CA ALA A 217 3.87 -14.68 23.03
C ALA A 217 3.93 -13.17 22.70
N GLU A 218 4.92 -12.45 23.25
CA GLU A 218 5.12 -11.03 22.98
C GLU A 218 5.46 -10.78 21.51
N ARG A 219 6.34 -11.59 20.90
CA ARG A 219 6.66 -11.48 19.46
C ARG A 219 5.43 -11.70 18.57
N LEU A 220 4.59 -12.69 18.90
CA LEU A 220 3.34 -12.96 18.18
C LEU A 220 2.32 -11.82 18.36
N TRP A 221 2.22 -11.25 19.56
CA TRP A 221 1.37 -10.10 19.83
C TRP A 221 1.82 -8.85 19.06
N GLN A 222 3.13 -8.57 19.03
CA GLN A 222 3.70 -7.50 18.20
C GLN A 222 3.46 -7.72 16.71
N ALA A 223 3.50 -8.97 16.24
CA ALA A 223 3.12 -9.29 14.87
C ALA A 223 1.64 -9.02 14.59
N ALA A 224 0.74 -9.34 15.53
CA ALA A 224 -0.68 -9.02 15.42
C ALA A 224 -0.93 -7.49 15.39
N ILE A 225 -0.17 -6.69 16.15
CA ILE A 225 -0.23 -5.21 16.04
C ILE A 225 0.13 -4.74 14.63
N ARG A 226 1.26 -5.22 14.09
CA ARG A 226 1.67 -4.86 12.72
C ARG A 226 0.64 -5.26 11.67
N GLN A 227 0.01 -6.42 11.83
CA GLN A 227 -1.07 -6.87 10.94
C GLN A 227 -2.32 -6.00 11.05
N HIS A 228 -2.70 -5.59 12.26
CA HIS A 228 -3.82 -4.68 12.46
C HIS A 228 -3.53 -3.31 11.82
N GLU A 229 -2.33 -2.77 12.02
CA GLU A 229 -1.89 -1.52 11.39
C GLU A 229 -1.84 -1.61 9.87
N ALA A 230 -1.41 -2.74 9.32
CA ALA A 230 -1.45 -2.98 7.87
C ALA A 230 -2.87 -2.85 7.32
N VAL A 231 -3.86 -3.46 7.98
CA VAL A 231 -5.27 -3.35 7.55
C VAL A 231 -5.79 -1.92 7.68
N LEU A 232 -5.42 -1.20 8.73
CA LEU A 232 -5.81 0.21 8.90
C LEU A 232 -5.20 1.10 7.81
N ILE A 233 -3.93 0.87 7.45
CA ILE A 233 -3.26 1.59 6.37
C ILE A 233 -3.93 1.29 5.02
N ASP A 234 -4.22 0.02 4.75
CA ASP A 234 -4.90 -0.39 3.52
C ASP A 234 -6.30 0.23 3.43
N TYR A 235 -7.08 0.18 4.50
CA TYR A 235 -8.41 0.78 4.56
C TYR A 235 -8.36 2.31 4.43
N ALA A 236 -7.39 2.97 5.07
CA ALA A 236 -7.22 4.41 4.99
C ALA A 236 -6.99 4.91 3.54
N GLN A 237 -6.40 4.10 2.65
CA GLN A 237 -6.27 4.49 1.24
C GLN A 237 -7.63 4.70 0.57
N TYR A 238 -8.63 3.89 0.92
CA TYR A 238 -9.99 4.05 0.39
C TYR A 238 -10.73 5.28 0.95
N GLU A 239 -10.37 5.72 2.16
CA GLU A 239 -10.94 6.93 2.76
C GLU A 239 -10.23 8.22 2.31
N LEU A 240 -8.94 8.14 1.97
CA LEU A 240 -8.10 9.29 1.68
C LEU A 240 -7.88 9.54 0.19
N GLU A 241 -7.91 8.51 -0.66
CA GLU A 241 -7.66 8.65 -2.10
C GLU A 241 -8.96 8.83 -2.89
N PRO A 242 -9.23 10.03 -3.47
CA PRO A 242 -10.48 10.29 -4.18
C PRO A 242 -10.71 9.34 -5.36
N GLU A 243 -9.65 8.85 -6.00
CA GLU A 243 -9.78 7.91 -7.12
C GLU A 243 -10.37 6.57 -6.69
N LEU A 244 -9.91 6.01 -5.56
CA LEU A 244 -10.39 4.73 -5.06
C LEU A 244 -11.84 4.83 -4.60
N LEU A 245 -12.19 5.94 -3.92
CA LEU A 245 -13.55 6.23 -3.49
C LEU A 245 -14.52 6.32 -4.69
N LEU A 246 -14.17 7.07 -5.73
CA LEU A 246 -15.02 7.24 -6.91
C LEU A 246 -15.17 5.95 -7.73
N ARG A 247 -14.15 5.09 -7.74
CA ARG A 247 -14.14 3.88 -8.57
C ARG A 247 -14.73 2.65 -7.87
N PHE A 248 -14.56 2.57 -6.55
CA PHE A 248 -15.03 1.44 -5.73
C PHE A 248 -15.85 1.93 -4.52
N PRO A 249 -16.94 2.68 -4.73
CA PRO A 249 -17.73 3.25 -3.63
C PRO A 249 -18.29 2.17 -2.69
N ALA A 250 -18.52 0.96 -3.19
CA ALA A 250 -19.01 -0.17 -2.40
C ALA A 250 -18.02 -0.68 -1.33
N VAL A 251 -16.74 -0.30 -1.37
CA VAL A 251 -15.75 -0.71 -0.34
C VAL A 251 -15.91 0.09 0.96
N THR A 252 -16.37 1.34 0.87
CA THR A 252 -16.54 2.24 2.02
C THR A 252 -17.99 2.41 2.45
N ASP A 253 -18.94 1.87 1.69
CA ASP A 253 -20.37 1.98 1.97
C ASP A 253 -20.80 1.00 3.09
N VAL A 254 -21.07 1.55 4.28
CA VAL A 254 -21.48 0.79 5.47
C VAL A 254 -22.84 0.09 5.28
N SER A 255 -23.65 0.50 4.30
CA SER A 255 -24.89 -0.22 3.97
C SER A 255 -24.64 -1.62 3.38
N VAL A 256 -23.43 -1.86 2.86
CA VAL A 256 -23.01 -3.15 2.33
C VAL A 256 -22.61 -4.11 3.46
N ASP A 257 -23.19 -5.31 3.47
CA ASP A 257 -23.00 -6.30 4.54
C ASP A 257 -21.52 -6.68 4.79
N THR A 258 -20.69 -6.79 3.74
CA THR A 258 -19.26 -7.08 3.90
C THR A 258 -18.51 -5.95 4.61
N VAL A 259 -18.89 -4.69 4.35
CA VAL A 259 -18.32 -3.49 4.98
C VAL A 259 -18.77 -3.40 6.43
N ALA A 260 -20.06 -3.63 6.71
CA ALA A 260 -20.59 -3.68 8.07
C ALA A 260 -19.91 -4.77 8.93
N ARG A 261 -19.67 -5.96 8.36
CA ARG A 261 -18.91 -7.04 9.00
C ARG A 261 -17.46 -6.65 9.28
N PHE A 262 -16.81 -5.95 8.34
CA PHE A 262 -15.47 -5.41 8.55
C PHE A 262 -15.42 -4.41 9.71
N HIS A 263 -16.30 -3.41 9.75
CA HIS A 263 -16.32 -2.43 10.85
C HIS A 263 -16.65 -3.07 12.21
N THR A 264 -17.52 -4.08 12.24
CA THR A 264 -17.81 -4.85 13.46
C THR A 264 -16.57 -5.58 13.97
N ALA A 265 -15.84 -6.27 13.08
CA ALA A 265 -14.60 -6.93 13.44
C ALA A 265 -13.52 -5.92 13.88
N LEU A 266 -13.43 -4.78 13.19
CA LEU A 266 -12.46 -3.74 13.48
C LEU A 266 -12.69 -3.12 14.86
N SER A 267 -13.95 -2.79 15.18
CA SER A 267 -14.34 -2.31 16.50
C SER A 267 -13.94 -3.30 17.59
N ARG A 268 -14.18 -4.60 17.39
CA ARG A 268 -13.75 -5.65 18.33
C ARG A 268 -12.23 -5.68 18.54
N ALA A 269 -11.44 -5.56 17.47
CA ALA A 269 -9.99 -5.52 17.59
C ALA A 269 -9.49 -4.25 18.31
N GLN A 270 -10.13 -3.11 18.08
CA GLN A 270 -9.81 -1.84 18.74
C GLN A 270 -10.10 -1.89 20.25
N GLU A 271 -11.20 -2.51 20.68
CA GLU A 271 -11.50 -2.71 22.12
C GLU A 271 -10.43 -3.55 22.85
N LEU A 272 -9.86 -4.53 22.15
CA LEU A 272 -8.88 -5.45 22.70
C LEU A 272 -7.45 -4.93 22.63
N ARG A 273 -7.18 -3.90 21.81
CA ARG A 273 -5.84 -3.31 21.62
C ARG A 273 -5.35 -2.69 22.93
N THR A 274 -4.11 -2.98 23.28
CA THR A 274 -3.42 -2.40 24.42
C THR A 274 -2.08 -1.79 23.98
N GLU A 275 -1.65 -0.72 24.63
CA GLU A 275 -0.35 -0.07 24.32
C GLU A 275 0.86 -0.91 24.74
N ARG A 276 0.65 -1.78 25.73
CA ARG A 276 1.67 -2.68 26.28
C ARG A 276 1.16 -4.10 26.27
N PHE A 277 2.10 -5.05 26.21
CA PHE A 277 1.76 -6.47 26.25
C PHE A 277 0.93 -6.76 27.50
N PRO A 278 -0.27 -7.34 27.35
CA PRO A 278 -1.16 -7.55 28.47
C PRO A 278 -0.57 -8.63 29.40
N VAL A 279 -0.74 -8.43 30.71
CA VAL A 279 -0.32 -9.42 31.72
C VAL A 279 -1.09 -10.73 31.56
N ASN A 280 -2.33 -10.67 31.04
CA ASN A 280 -3.14 -11.84 30.75
C ASN A 280 -2.93 -12.30 29.30
N LEU A 281 -2.38 -13.51 29.14
CA LEU A 281 -2.14 -14.17 27.84
C LEU A 281 -3.44 -14.43 27.06
N ASP A 282 -4.56 -14.71 27.75
CA ASP A 282 -5.85 -14.96 27.10
C ASP A 282 -6.33 -13.72 26.34
N ARG A 283 -6.08 -12.53 26.89
CA ARG A 283 -6.41 -11.26 26.23
C ARG A 283 -5.53 -11.00 25.01
N ALA A 284 -4.25 -11.39 25.07
CA ALA A 284 -3.36 -11.29 23.92
C ALA A 284 -3.78 -12.24 22.78
N ASP A 285 -4.17 -13.47 23.12
CA ASP A 285 -4.68 -14.45 22.16
C ASP A 285 -6.03 -14.01 21.56
N GLU A 286 -6.92 -13.47 22.38
CA GLU A 286 -8.20 -12.92 21.92
C GLU A 286 -8.00 -11.74 20.95
N TYR A 287 -7.06 -10.84 21.25
CA TYR A 287 -6.67 -9.77 20.33
C TYR A 287 -6.12 -10.33 19.01
N GLN A 288 -5.25 -11.33 19.05
CA GLN A 288 -4.71 -11.95 17.84
C GLN A 288 -5.82 -12.55 16.97
N GLN A 289 -6.78 -13.26 17.57
CA GLN A 289 -7.94 -13.81 16.86
C GLN A 289 -8.81 -12.71 16.26
N ALA A 290 -9.05 -11.61 16.99
CA ALA A 290 -9.79 -10.47 16.50
C ALA A 290 -9.09 -9.83 15.28
N VAL A 291 -7.76 -9.69 15.30
CA VAL A 291 -6.98 -9.20 14.16
C VAL A 291 -7.08 -10.13 12.95
N MET A 292 -7.03 -11.45 13.16
CA MET A 292 -7.23 -12.42 12.06
C MET A 292 -8.63 -12.28 11.44
N ALA A 293 -9.66 -12.10 12.28
CA ALA A 293 -11.03 -11.87 11.82
C ALA A 293 -11.16 -10.54 11.03
N VAL A 294 -10.53 -9.45 11.52
CA VAL A 294 -10.46 -8.17 10.82
C VAL A 294 -9.82 -8.33 9.45
N ARG A 295 -8.66 -8.99 9.38
CA ARG A 295 -7.94 -9.19 8.11
C ARG A 295 -8.76 -9.99 7.10
N LYS A 296 -9.46 -11.02 7.57
CA LYS A 296 -10.35 -11.81 6.71
C LYS A 296 -11.54 -10.97 6.23
N ALA A 297 -12.22 -10.27 7.14
CA ALA A 297 -13.35 -9.42 6.81
C ALA A 297 -12.95 -8.29 5.85
N TRP A 298 -11.75 -7.73 6.02
CA TRP A 298 -11.18 -6.75 5.10
C TRP A 298 -10.95 -7.33 3.71
N ALA A 299 -10.30 -8.50 3.60
CA ALA A 299 -10.07 -9.14 2.31
C ALA A 299 -11.38 -9.47 1.56
N ASP A 300 -12.39 -9.96 2.29
CA ASP A 300 -13.72 -10.25 1.71
C ASP A 300 -14.43 -8.95 1.28
N CYS A 301 -14.33 -7.89 2.08
CA CYS A 301 -14.86 -6.56 1.80
C CYS A 301 -14.22 -5.94 0.56
N GLU A 302 -12.89 -5.88 0.51
CA GLU A 302 -12.14 -5.30 -0.60
C GLU A 302 -12.44 -6.05 -1.91
N LYS A 303 -12.42 -7.39 -1.86
CA LYS A 303 -12.73 -8.23 -3.02
C LYS A 303 -14.15 -8.00 -3.54
N TYR A 304 -15.14 -8.00 -2.66
CA TYR A 304 -16.54 -7.78 -3.04
C TYR A 304 -16.74 -6.37 -3.58
N GLY A 305 -16.28 -5.35 -2.86
CA GLY A 305 -16.45 -3.96 -3.27
C GLY A 305 -15.74 -3.62 -4.59
N ARG A 306 -14.59 -4.24 -4.88
CA ARG A 306 -13.93 -4.14 -6.19
C ARG A 306 -14.71 -4.85 -7.30
N ALA A 307 -15.22 -6.05 -7.03
CA ALA A 307 -16.00 -6.81 -8.02
C ALA A 307 -17.32 -6.09 -8.39
N VAL A 308 -17.95 -5.44 -7.41
CA VAL A 308 -19.17 -4.66 -7.60
C VAL A 308 -18.87 -3.30 -8.23
N GLY A 309 -17.80 -2.62 -7.81
CA GLY A 309 -17.46 -1.28 -8.27
C GLY A 309 -18.58 -0.27 -8.01
N THR A 310 -19.17 0.25 -9.09
CA THR A 310 -20.32 1.17 -9.07
C THR A 310 -21.66 0.47 -9.31
N GLY A 311 -21.69 -0.86 -9.37
CA GLY A 311 -22.86 -1.64 -9.78
C GLY A 311 -24.07 -1.59 -8.85
N LEU A 312 -23.90 -1.12 -7.61
CA LEU A 312 -25.00 -0.89 -6.65
C LEU A 312 -25.71 0.46 -6.87
N LEU A 313 -25.11 1.36 -7.65
CA LEU A 313 -25.67 2.66 -7.95
C LEU A 313 -26.61 2.60 -9.15
N ASP A 314 -27.49 3.59 -9.27
CA ASP A 314 -28.31 3.72 -10.47
C ASP A 314 -27.47 4.15 -11.69
N VAL A 315 -28.03 4.00 -12.90
CA VAL A 315 -27.31 4.30 -14.15
C VAL A 315 -26.93 5.78 -14.29
N THR A 316 -27.69 6.68 -13.66
CA THR A 316 -27.42 8.13 -13.67
C THR A 316 -26.22 8.43 -12.79
N ASP A 317 -26.23 7.94 -11.57
CA ASP A 317 -25.16 8.09 -10.59
C ASP A 317 -23.85 7.46 -11.07
N GLN A 318 -23.93 6.29 -11.72
CA GLN A 318 -22.77 5.65 -12.37
C GLN A 318 -22.11 6.55 -13.42
N ARG A 319 -22.91 7.29 -14.21
CA ARG A 319 -22.39 8.21 -15.24
C ARG A 319 -21.74 9.44 -14.62
N GLU A 320 -22.30 9.94 -13.53
CA GLU A 320 -21.75 11.06 -12.80
C GLU A 320 -20.41 10.71 -12.15
N LEU A 321 -20.28 9.52 -11.55
CA LEU A 321 -18.99 9.03 -11.07
C LEU A 321 -17.96 8.83 -12.17
N THR A 322 -18.37 8.29 -13.32
CA THR A 322 -17.49 8.16 -14.48
C THR A 322 -16.99 9.53 -14.96
N THR A 323 -17.87 10.54 -14.91
CA THR A 323 -17.52 11.93 -15.23
C THR A 323 -16.54 12.49 -14.21
N ALA A 324 -16.80 12.32 -12.90
CA ALA A 324 -15.90 12.74 -11.83
C ALA A 324 -14.50 12.10 -11.96
N LEU A 325 -14.41 10.82 -12.28
CA LEU A 325 -13.14 10.14 -12.57
C LEU A 325 -12.41 10.74 -13.76
N SER A 326 -13.12 11.08 -14.84
CA SER A 326 -12.51 11.75 -15.99
C SER A 326 -12.02 13.16 -15.64
N LEU A 327 -12.76 13.91 -14.83
CA LEU A 327 -12.35 15.23 -14.35
C LEU A 327 -11.12 15.13 -13.45
N LEU A 328 -11.03 14.10 -12.60
CA LEU A 328 -9.87 13.87 -11.74
C LEU A 328 -8.61 13.59 -12.54
N GLU A 329 -8.73 12.78 -13.60
CA GLU A 329 -7.62 12.52 -14.52
C GLU A 329 -7.18 13.81 -15.23
N ASN A 330 -8.13 14.65 -15.68
CA ASN A 330 -7.81 15.93 -16.30
C ASN A 330 -7.15 16.90 -15.29
N ALA A 331 -7.61 16.91 -14.04
CA ALA A 331 -7.04 17.73 -12.97
C ALA A 331 -5.58 17.35 -12.69
N ARG A 332 -5.22 16.06 -12.76
CA ARG A 332 -3.82 15.60 -12.59
C ARG A 332 -2.87 16.08 -13.68
N HIS A 333 -3.40 16.35 -14.86
CA HIS A 333 -2.63 16.83 -16.02
C HIS A 333 -2.72 18.35 -16.21
N SER A 334 -3.37 19.06 -15.29
CA SER A 334 -3.58 20.51 -15.33
C SER A 334 -2.97 21.17 -14.10
N GLU A 335 -2.69 22.47 -14.18
CA GLU A 335 -2.12 23.28 -13.09
C GLU A 335 -2.92 24.59 -12.94
N GLY A 336 -2.79 25.25 -11.77
CA GLY A 336 -3.39 26.56 -11.50
C GLY A 336 -4.93 26.59 -11.53
N ALA A 337 -5.52 27.67 -12.03
CA ALA A 337 -6.96 27.87 -12.13
C ALA A 337 -7.70 26.71 -12.83
N GLN A 338 -7.12 26.13 -13.88
CA GLN A 338 -7.76 25.03 -14.61
C GLN A 338 -7.85 23.75 -13.76
N GLN A 339 -6.84 23.47 -12.93
CA GLN A 339 -6.88 22.37 -11.97
C GLN A 339 -7.94 22.64 -10.89
N ALA A 340 -8.05 23.86 -10.40
CA ALA A 340 -9.05 24.25 -9.41
C ALA A 340 -10.49 24.07 -9.94
N ASP A 341 -10.76 24.48 -11.18
CA ASP A 341 -12.06 24.30 -11.85
C ASP A 341 -12.48 22.83 -11.96
N TYR A 342 -11.53 21.93 -12.27
CA TYR A 342 -11.83 20.50 -12.31
C TYR A 342 -12.15 19.94 -10.92
N LEU A 343 -11.38 20.31 -9.90
CA LEU A 343 -11.61 19.86 -8.52
C LEU A 343 -12.93 20.40 -7.96
N ASP A 344 -13.32 21.63 -8.31
CA ASP A 344 -14.61 22.21 -7.90
C ASP A 344 -15.81 21.47 -8.50
N ARG A 345 -15.71 21.08 -9.78
CA ARG A 345 -16.73 20.25 -10.43
C ARG A 345 -16.82 18.85 -9.83
N ILE A 346 -15.69 18.25 -9.47
CA ILE A 346 -15.67 16.94 -8.79
C ILE A 346 -16.34 17.05 -7.43
N HIS A 347 -16.01 18.09 -6.65
CA HIS A 347 -16.64 18.35 -5.36
C HIS A 347 -18.16 18.44 -5.50
N HIS A 348 -18.67 19.24 -6.44
CA HIS A 348 -20.12 19.35 -6.69
C HIS A 348 -20.78 18.01 -7.02
N ILE A 349 -20.17 17.19 -7.88
CA ILE A 349 -20.71 15.86 -8.21
C ILE A 349 -20.76 14.96 -6.97
N VAL A 350 -19.68 14.92 -6.19
CA VAL A 350 -19.62 14.06 -4.99
C VAL A 350 -20.62 14.51 -3.93
N THR A 351 -20.75 15.81 -3.67
CA THR A 351 -21.73 16.34 -2.71
C THR A 351 -23.16 16.05 -3.16
N ASP A 352 -23.50 16.23 -4.43
CA ASP A 352 -24.85 15.99 -4.94
C ASP A 352 -25.22 14.48 -4.91
N LEU A 353 -24.25 13.59 -5.15
CA LEU A 353 -24.42 12.14 -4.96
C LEU A 353 -24.57 11.76 -3.48
N ALA A 354 -23.89 12.48 -2.58
CA ALA A 354 -24.00 12.28 -1.14
C ALA A 354 -25.35 12.75 -0.59
N ASP A 355 -25.83 13.92 -1.04
CA ASP A 355 -27.12 14.49 -0.62
C ASP A 355 -28.30 13.61 -1.07
N ARG A 356 -28.17 12.90 -2.20
CA ARG A 356 -29.13 11.89 -2.66
C ARG A 356 -29.07 10.57 -1.89
N GLY A 357 -28.03 10.36 -1.08
CA GLY A 357 -27.77 9.10 -0.37
C GLY A 357 -27.26 7.98 -1.27
N SER A 358 -26.89 8.28 -2.52
CA SER A 358 -26.32 7.31 -3.46
C SER A 358 -24.87 7.00 -3.13
N LEU A 359 -24.15 7.97 -2.57
CA LEU A 359 -22.78 7.79 -2.11
C LEU A 359 -22.70 8.17 -0.63
N HIS A 360 -21.93 7.44 0.15
CA HIS A 360 -21.68 7.75 1.56
C HIS A 360 -20.21 8.10 1.74
N PRO A 361 -19.73 9.26 1.23
CA PRO A 361 -18.32 9.59 1.29
C PRO A 361 -17.93 9.93 2.72
N GLN A 362 -16.73 9.52 3.11
CA GLN A 362 -16.12 10.01 4.34
C GLN A 362 -15.77 11.49 4.18
N GLN A 363 -16.01 12.30 5.21
CA GLN A 363 -15.77 13.76 5.17
C GLN A 363 -14.32 14.09 4.77
N GLN A 364 -13.36 13.26 5.16
CA GLN A 364 -11.94 13.46 4.86
C GLN A 364 -11.64 13.42 3.34
N ALA A 365 -12.35 12.59 2.57
CA ALA A 365 -12.17 12.52 1.12
C ALA A 365 -12.63 13.83 0.44
N ILE A 366 -13.71 14.42 0.94
CA ILE A 366 -14.25 15.71 0.48
C ILE A 366 -13.25 16.82 0.84
N ASP A 367 -12.75 16.81 2.07
CA ASP A 367 -11.79 17.80 2.56
C ASP A 367 -10.48 17.79 1.75
N GLU A 368 -10.01 16.61 1.31
CA GLU A 368 -8.81 16.48 0.46
C GLU A 368 -9.04 17.05 -0.95
N ILE A 369 -10.22 16.85 -1.55
CA ILE A 369 -10.59 17.48 -2.83
C ILE A 369 -10.58 19.01 -2.69
N GLU A 370 -11.14 19.54 -1.59
CA GLU A 370 -11.14 20.98 -1.33
C GLU A 370 -9.73 21.52 -1.01
N ALA A 371 -8.92 20.78 -0.26
CA ALA A 371 -7.52 21.12 -0.01
C ALA A 371 -6.71 21.15 -1.32
N GLY A 372 -6.97 20.22 -2.24
CA GLY A 372 -6.41 20.23 -3.58
C GLY A 372 -6.78 21.49 -4.37
N ARG A 373 -8.05 21.90 -4.30
CA ARG A 373 -8.53 23.15 -4.93
C ARG A 373 -7.79 24.37 -4.40
N ARG A 374 -7.66 24.49 -3.07
CA ARG A 374 -6.93 25.61 -2.44
C ARG A 374 -5.47 25.66 -2.86
N ARG A 375 -4.78 24.52 -2.84
CA ARG A 375 -3.39 24.41 -3.30
C ARG A 375 -3.22 24.82 -4.77
N ALA A 376 -4.16 24.48 -5.64
CA ALA A 376 -4.11 24.86 -7.04
C ALA A 376 -4.28 26.38 -7.25
N LEU A 377 -5.14 27.03 -6.45
CA LEU A 377 -5.33 28.49 -6.48
C LEU A 377 -4.15 29.27 -5.87
N GLU A 378 -3.45 28.68 -4.90
CA GLU A 378 -2.26 29.29 -4.26
C GLU A 378 -0.98 29.14 -5.11
N ALA A 379 -0.97 28.22 -6.08
CA ALA A 379 0.16 27.98 -6.97
C ALA A 379 0.15 28.87 -8.24
N GLU A 380 -0.91 29.66 -8.43
CA GLU A 380 -1.05 30.70 -9.46
C GLU A 380 -0.45 32.03 -8.98
#